data_AF-A0A937CM77-F1
#
_entry.id   AF-A0A937CM77-F1
#
_cell.length_a   1.000
_cell.length_b   1.000
_cell.length_c   1.000
_cell.angle_alpha   90.00
_cell.angle_beta   90.00
_cell.angle_gamma   90.00
#
_symmetry.space_group_name_H-M   'P 1'
#
loop_
_entity.id
_entity.type
_entity.pdbx_description
1 polymer ?
#
loop_
_entity_poly.entity_id
_entity_poly.type
_entity_poly.pdbx_seq_one_letter_code
_entity_poly.pdbx_strand_id
1 'polypeptide(L)'
;MSEEEQRKTGEGAALRRFPAERRTIQQLLVGDGDFYDMCEELAEAESALLAAEALPLDVREARIAEWTASIDRLVGEIARALREANVIRIGWAGDLKSRR
;
A
#
# COMPACT_ATOMS: atom_id res chain seq x y z
N MET A 1 8.70 5.04 -17.15
CA MET A 1 8.86 3.87 -16.27
C MET A 1 8.08 2.73 -16.88
N SER A 2 8.57 1.50 -16.76
CA SER A 2 7.84 0.31 -17.18
C SER A 2 6.82 -0.12 -16.10
N GLU A 3 5.76 -0.83 -16.50
CA GLU A 3 4.77 -1.39 -15.55
C GLU A 3 5.42 -2.31 -14.50
N GLU A 4 6.50 -2.99 -14.86
CA GLU A 4 7.25 -3.86 -13.93
C GLU A 4 7.97 -3.03 -12.84
N GLU A 5 8.51 -1.87 -13.21
CA GLU A 5 9.13 -0.95 -12.26
C GLU A 5 8.08 -0.33 -11.33
N GLN A 6 6.92 0.09 -11.86
CA GLN A 6 5.79 0.60 -11.06
C GLN A 6 5.32 -0.42 -10.03
N ARG A 7 5.15 -1.68 -10.45
CA ARG A 7 4.77 -2.77 -9.55
C ARG A 7 5.80 -2.99 -8.44
N LYS A 8 7.09 -2.97 -8.78
CA LYS A 8 8.18 -3.08 -7.80
C LYS A 8 8.22 -1.89 -6.84
N THR A 9 7.97 -0.67 -7.32
CA THR A 9 7.92 0.51 -6.46
C THR A 9 6.72 0.47 -5.51
N GLY A 10 5.55 0.05 -5.98
CA GLY A 10 4.36 -0.14 -5.15
C GLY A 10 4.54 -1.22 -4.09
N GLU A 11 5.07 -2.39 -4.47
CA GLU A 11 5.43 -3.44 -3.50
C GLU A 11 6.42 -2.91 -2.46
N GLY A 12 7.46 -2.21 -2.90
CA GLY A 12 8.44 -1.61 -2.01
C GLY A 12 7.84 -0.61 -1.02
N ALA A 13 6.91 0.24 -1.46
CA ALA A 13 6.22 1.21 -0.62
C ALA A 13 5.39 0.52 0.47
N ALA A 14 4.58 -0.46 0.09
CA ALA A 14 3.81 -1.26 1.05
C ALA A 14 4.70 -2.00 2.05
N LEU A 15 5.81 -2.62 1.58
CA LEU A 15 6.73 -3.37 2.44
C LEU A 15 7.51 -2.50 3.42
N ARG A 16 7.82 -1.25 3.07
CA ARG A 16 8.45 -0.30 4.01
C ARG A 16 7.54 0.01 5.20
N ARG A 17 6.23 0.09 4.97
CA ARG A 17 5.22 0.39 6.01
C ARG A 17 4.75 -0.85 6.77
N PHE A 18 4.65 -1.98 6.09
CA PHE A 18 4.08 -3.23 6.62
C PHE A 18 5.02 -4.43 6.41
N PRO A 19 6.26 -4.41 6.95
CA PRO A 19 7.24 -5.45 6.68
C PRO A 19 6.82 -6.84 7.15
N ALA A 20 6.00 -6.93 8.21
CA ALA A 20 5.48 -8.18 8.75
C ALA A 20 4.45 -8.86 7.82
N GLU A 21 3.80 -8.10 6.94
CA GLU A 21 2.72 -8.57 6.07
C GLU A 21 3.20 -8.96 4.67
N ARG A 22 4.53 -9.11 4.48
CA ARG A 22 5.16 -9.36 3.17
C ARG A 22 4.44 -10.40 2.32
N ARG A 23 4.12 -11.56 2.91
CA ARG A 23 3.47 -12.66 2.18
C ARG A 23 2.06 -12.28 1.73
N THR A 24 1.31 -11.57 2.57
CA THR A 24 -0.05 -11.10 2.27
C THR A 24 -0.02 -10.04 1.17
N ILE A 25 0.90 -9.08 1.27
CA ILE A 25 1.13 -8.05 0.25
C ILE A 25 1.41 -8.67 -1.12
N GLN A 26 2.36 -9.61 -1.19
CA GLN A 26 2.71 -10.29 -2.44
C GLN A 26 1.55 -11.09 -3.04
N GLN A 27 0.67 -11.64 -2.21
CA GLN A 27 -0.52 -12.34 -2.68
C GLN A 27 -1.57 -11.38 -3.24
N LEU A 28 -1.83 -10.28 -2.54
CA LEU A 28 -2.80 -9.28 -2.97
C LEU A 28 -2.34 -8.55 -4.24
N LEU A 29 -1.06 -8.20 -4.37
CA LEU A 29 -0.53 -7.56 -5.57
C LEU A 29 -0.72 -8.38 -6.87
N VAL A 30 -0.90 -9.70 -6.77
CA VAL A 30 -1.14 -10.58 -7.92
C VAL A 30 -2.64 -10.75 -8.21
N GLY A 31 -3.47 -10.72 -7.16
CA GLY A 31 -4.87 -11.13 -7.24
C GLY A 31 -5.90 -10.01 -7.03
N ASP A 32 -5.47 -8.83 -6.62
CA ASP A 32 -6.33 -7.72 -6.21
C ASP A 32 -5.83 -6.41 -6.86
N GLY A 33 -6.55 -5.97 -7.90
CA GLY A 33 -6.22 -4.76 -8.66
C GLY A 33 -6.37 -3.49 -7.83
N ASP A 34 -7.40 -3.42 -6.99
CA ASP A 34 -7.61 -2.27 -6.10
C ASP A 34 -6.45 -2.17 -5.09
N PHE A 35 -5.98 -3.30 -4.58
CA PHE A 35 -4.78 -3.33 -3.72
C PHE A 35 -3.51 -2.90 -4.44
N TYR A 36 -3.35 -3.31 -5.70
CA TYR A 36 -2.25 -2.87 -6.54
C TYR A 36 -2.26 -1.34 -6.72
N ASP A 37 -3.41 -0.77 -7.09
CA ASP A 37 -3.58 0.67 -7.32
C ASP A 37 -3.26 1.47 -6.05
N MET A 38 -3.72 1.01 -4.87
CA MET A 38 -3.36 1.64 -3.59
C MET A 38 -1.85 1.64 -3.32
N CYS A 39 -1.16 0.55 -3.64
CA CYS A 39 0.29 0.45 -3.42
C CYS A 39 1.06 1.33 -4.42
N GLU A 40 0.58 1.43 -5.65
CA GLU A 40 1.13 2.35 -6.66
C GLU A 40 0.95 3.80 -6.23
N GLU A 41 -0.27 4.21 -5.85
CA GLU A 41 -0.55 5.56 -5.38
C GLU A 41 0.30 5.93 -4.15
N LEU A 42 0.55 4.96 -3.25
CA LEU A 42 1.43 5.17 -2.10
C LEU A 42 2.88 5.46 -2.54
N ALA A 43 3.40 4.72 -3.52
CA ALA A 43 4.75 4.94 -4.03
C ALA A 43 4.87 6.32 -4.72
N GLU A 44 3.84 6.72 -5.46
CA GLU A 44 3.77 8.03 -6.10
C GLU A 44 3.72 9.17 -5.07
N ALA A 45 2.89 9.04 -4.03
CA ALA A 45 2.78 10.03 -2.97
C ALA A 45 4.09 10.16 -2.16
N GLU A 46 4.77 9.04 -1.87
CA GLU A 46 6.10 9.06 -1.24
C GLU A 46 7.14 9.78 -2.10
N SER A 47 7.15 9.51 -3.41
CA SER A 47 8.03 10.18 -4.37
C SER A 47 7.74 11.68 -4.47
N ALA A 48 6.46 12.06 -4.51
CA ALA A 48 6.02 13.44 -4.58
C ALA A 48 6.35 14.22 -3.30
N LEU A 49 6.27 13.58 -2.13
CA LEU A 49 6.70 14.17 -0.86
C LEU A 49 8.20 14.47 -0.85
N LEU A 50 9.03 13.54 -1.33
CA LEU A 50 10.48 13.76 -1.46
C LEU A 50 10.79 14.90 -2.43
N ALA A 51 10.07 14.96 -3.56
CA ALA A 51 10.22 16.06 -4.52
C ALA A 51 9.76 17.41 -3.95
N ALA A 52 8.77 17.40 -3.03
CA ALA A 52 8.23 18.61 -2.42
C ALA A 52 9.27 19.38 -1.60
N GLU A 53 10.27 18.70 -1.04
CA GLU A 53 11.37 19.34 -0.28
C GLU A 53 12.20 20.31 -1.13
N ALA A 54 12.26 20.08 -2.44
CA ALA A 54 12.97 20.94 -3.38
C ALA A 54 12.13 22.13 -3.87
N LEU A 55 10.85 22.22 -3.50
CA LEU A 55 9.96 23.29 -3.96
C LEU A 55 10.27 24.65 -3.29
N PRO A 56 9.88 25.76 -3.94
CA PRO A 56 9.87 27.09 -3.33
C PRO A 56 9.12 27.14 -2.00
N LEU A 57 9.61 27.93 -1.04
CA LEU A 57 9.11 27.97 0.34
C LEU A 57 7.62 28.33 0.42
N ASP A 58 7.13 29.17 -0.49
CA ASP A 58 5.75 29.63 -0.57
C ASP A 58 4.73 28.54 -0.94
N VAL A 59 5.18 27.44 -1.55
CA VAL A 59 4.32 26.29 -1.90
C VAL A 59 4.73 24.98 -1.21
N ARG A 60 5.95 24.92 -0.67
CA ARG A 60 6.53 23.72 -0.05
C ARG A 60 5.67 23.16 1.07
N GLU A 61 5.30 23.99 2.04
CA GLU A 61 4.54 23.54 3.22
C GLU A 61 3.19 22.96 2.82
N ALA A 62 2.49 23.61 1.89
CA ALA A 62 1.20 23.14 1.38
C ALA A 62 1.33 21.78 0.68
N ARG A 63 2.36 21.58 -0.14
CA ARG A 63 2.60 20.30 -0.83
C ARG A 63 3.04 19.19 0.10
N ILE A 64 3.90 19.48 1.08
CA ILE A 64 4.27 18.51 2.11
C ILE A 64 3.04 18.04 2.88
N ALA A 65 2.15 18.98 3.27
CA ALA A 65 0.92 18.65 3.99
C ALA A 65 -0.03 17.78 3.15
N GLU A 66 -0.22 18.13 1.87
CA GLU A 66 -1.06 17.38 0.93
C GLU A 66 -0.56 15.93 0.76
N TRP A 67 0.73 15.75 0.43
CA TRP A 67 1.28 14.41 0.20
C TRP A 67 1.33 13.58 1.48
N THR A 68 1.59 14.21 2.63
CA THR A 68 1.53 13.54 3.93
C THR A 68 0.12 13.04 4.24
N ALA A 69 -0.91 13.86 4.00
CA ALA A 69 -2.31 13.44 4.18
C ALA A 69 -2.71 12.30 3.24
N SER A 70 -2.28 12.33 1.98
CA SER A 70 -2.49 11.22 1.04
C SER A 70 -1.81 9.92 1.49
N ILE A 71 -0.56 10.01 1.95
CA ILE A 71 0.17 8.88 2.52
C ILE A 71 -0.57 8.29 3.72
N ASP A 72 -1.05 9.11 4.65
CA ASP A 72 -1.75 8.64 5.85
C ASP A 72 -3.06 7.93 5.49
N ARG A 73 -3.82 8.48 4.53
CA ARG A 73 -5.02 7.84 3.99
C ARG A 73 -4.70 6.46 3.41
N LEU A 74 -3.72 6.39 2.52
CA LEU A 74 -3.33 5.16 1.81
C LEU A 74 -2.82 4.08 2.77
N VAL A 75 -2.00 4.47 3.76
CA VAL A 75 -1.56 3.55 4.83
C VAL A 75 -2.76 3.00 5.59
N GLY A 76 -3.76 3.83 5.90
CA GLY A 76 -4.99 3.38 6.54
C GLY A 76 -5.78 2.37 5.70
N GLU A 77 -5.92 2.61 4.40
CA GLU A 77 -6.63 1.75 3.47
C GLU A 77 -5.91 0.42 3.24
N ILE A 78 -4.59 0.45 3.01
CA ILE A 78 -3.77 -0.76 2.89
C ILE A 78 -3.82 -1.58 4.18
N ALA A 79 -3.70 -0.94 5.34
CA ALA A 79 -3.81 -1.64 6.62
C ALA A 79 -5.18 -2.33 6.79
N ARG A 80 -6.25 -1.71 6.29
CA ARG A 80 -7.58 -2.32 6.29
C ARG A 80 -7.65 -3.53 5.36
N ALA A 81 -7.19 -3.40 4.12
CA ALA A 81 -7.16 -4.50 3.16
C ALA A 81 -6.36 -5.71 3.67
N LEU A 82 -5.21 -5.46 4.31
CA LEU A 82 -4.39 -6.51 4.93
C LEU A 82 -5.12 -7.24 6.07
N ARG A 83 -5.86 -6.51 6.92
CA ARG A 83 -6.69 -7.12 7.97
C ARG A 83 -7.81 -7.96 7.38
N GLU A 84 -8.50 -7.46 6.38
CA GLU A 84 -9.61 -8.17 5.71
C GLU A 84 -9.12 -9.48 5.05
N ALA A 85 -7.97 -9.43 4.35
CA ALA A 85 -7.34 -10.62 3.77
C ALA A 85 -6.96 -11.67 4.83
N ASN A 86 -6.44 -11.23 5.98
CA ASN A 86 -6.09 -12.11 7.09
C ASN A 86 -7.33 -12.73 7.76
N VAL A 87 -8.44 -12.00 7.88
CA VAL A 87 -9.72 -12.53 8.39
C VAL A 87 -10.27 -13.62 7.48
N ILE A 88 -10.28 -13.40 6.16
CA ILE A 88 -10.74 -14.40 5.18
C ILE A 88 -9.93 -15.69 5.32
N ARG A 89 -8.61 -15.58 5.49
CA ARG A 89 -7.70 -16.73 5.66
C ARG A 89 -8.02 -17.54 6.92
N ILE A 90 -8.32 -16.89 8.03
CA ILE A 90 -8.69 -17.55 9.30
C ILE A 90 -10.07 -18.20 9.19
N GLY A 91 -11.04 -17.53 8.56
CA GLY A 91 -12.40 -18.06 8.36
C GLY A 91 -12.42 -19.36 7.55
N TRP A 92 -11.63 -19.45 6.48
CA TRP A 92 -11.54 -20.68 5.65
C TRP A 92 -10.79 -21.84 6.31
N ALA A 93 -9.88 -21.56 7.26
CA ALA A 93 -9.18 -22.61 8.02
C ALA A 93 -10.10 -23.34 9.02
N GLY A 94 -11.24 -22.74 9.39
CA GLY A 94 -12.23 -23.33 10.30
C GLY A 94 -13.16 -24.36 9.65
N ASP A 95 -13.52 -24.16 8.37
CA ASP A 95 -14.55 -24.96 7.68
C ASP A 95 -14.07 -26.32 7.16
N LEU A 96 -12.76 -26.54 7.05
CA LEU A 96 -12.19 -27.81 6.55
C LEU A 96 -12.26 -28.97 7.56
N LYS A 97 -12.71 -28.75 8.81
CA LYS A 97 -12.84 -29.80 9.84
C LYS A 97 -14.23 -30.43 9.95
N SER A 98 -15.26 -29.93 9.25
CA SER A 98 -16.64 -30.40 9.43
C SER A 98 -17.21 -31.26 8.29
N ARG A 99 -16.37 -31.78 7.39
CA ARG A 99 -16.77 -32.80 6.39
C ARG A 99 -15.95 -34.08 6.60
N ARG A 100 -16.36 -34.88 7.58
CA ARG A 100 -16.09 -36.32 7.64
C ARG A 100 -17.40 -37.04 7.94
#